data_AF-A0A936IW76-F1
#
_entry.id   AF-A0A936IW76-F1
#
_cell.length_a   1.000
_cell.length_b   1.000
_cell.length_c   1.000
_cell.angle_alpha   90.00
_cell.angle_beta   90.00
_cell.angle_gamma   90.00
#
_symmetry.space_group_name_H-M   'P 1'
#
loop_
_entity.id
_entity.type
_entity.pdbx_description
1 polymer ?
#
loop_
_entity_poly.entity_id
_entity_poly.type
_entity_poly.pdbx_seq_one_letter_code
_entity_poly.pdbx_strand_id
1 'polypeptide(L)'
;MDAILQSLLGLGVKALPTLLLVIFLHFFLKTFFFLPMERILRERHEKSGGSREHAAAAMRRAEEKVAEYEAALREARIAVYHEMEKNKRALEAEQAAHVAQARRSAEAQVRDAKASLDAEYARLSHQLGDEAEALADRMAEILLRGRAA
;
A
#
# COMPACT_ATOMS: atom_id res chain seq x y z
N MET A 1 -65.51 -56.36 43.18
CA MET A 1 -64.65 -55.56 42.28
C MET A 1 -63.25 -56.19 42.11
N ASP A 2 -62.80 -57.03 43.04
CA ASP A 2 -61.48 -57.66 43.00
C ASP A 2 -61.27 -58.69 41.88
N ALA A 3 -62.33 -59.42 41.49
CA ALA A 3 -62.25 -60.42 40.41
C ALA A 3 -61.97 -59.79 39.02
N ILE A 4 -62.42 -58.55 38.80
CA ILE A 4 -62.16 -57.80 37.54
C ILE A 4 -60.73 -57.28 37.53
N LEU A 5 -60.22 -56.81 38.68
CA LEU A 5 -58.81 -56.40 38.85
C LEU A 5 -57.84 -57.58 38.67
N GLN A 6 -58.15 -58.76 39.20
CA GLN A 6 -57.34 -59.97 38.98
C GLN A 6 -57.37 -60.45 37.53
N SER A 7 -58.51 -60.32 36.84
CA SER A 7 -58.63 -60.66 35.42
C SER A 7 -57.84 -59.68 34.54
N LEU A 8 -57.85 -58.39 34.89
CA LEU A 8 -57.04 -57.35 34.24
C LEU A 8 -55.53 -57.52 34.51
N LEU A 9 -55.14 -57.86 35.73
CA LEU A 9 -53.75 -58.17 36.09
C LEU A 9 -53.25 -59.44 35.40
N GLY A 10 -54.08 -60.49 35.33
CA GLY A 10 -53.75 -61.74 34.62
C GLY A 10 -53.57 -61.55 33.11
N LEU A 11 -54.36 -60.66 32.49
CA LEU A 11 -54.19 -60.25 31.10
C LEU A 11 -52.92 -59.40 30.90
N GLY A 12 -52.60 -58.50 31.84
CA GLY A 12 -51.36 -57.71 31.83
C GLY A 12 -50.10 -58.57 31.90
N VAL A 13 -50.09 -59.61 32.75
CA VAL A 13 -48.97 -60.57 32.86
C VAL A 13 -48.81 -61.40 31.58
N LYS A 14 -49.90 -61.72 30.87
CA LYS A 14 -49.85 -62.41 29.58
C LYS A 14 -49.42 -61.49 28.43
N ALA A 15 -49.68 -60.20 28.54
CA ALA A 15 -49.26 -59.18 27.57
C ALA A 15 -47.80 -58.71 27.77
N LEU A 16 -47.21 -58.92 28.94
CA LEU A 16 -45.83 -58.60 29.26
C LEU A 16 -44.81 -59.24 28.29
N PRO A 17 -44.88 -60.56 27.98
CA PRO A 17 -44.01 -61.18 26.99
C PRO A 17 -44.15 -60.58 25.59
N THR A 18 -45.38 -60.27 25.15
CA THR A 18 -45.61 -59.64 23.84
C THR A 18 -45.11 -58.20 23.80
N LEU A 19 -45.24 -57.45 24.90
CA LEU A 19 -44.71 -56.08 25.01
C LEU A 19 -43.18 -56.08 24.96
N LEU A 20 -42.54 -57.00 25.70
CA LEU A 20 -41.09 -57.20 25.66
C LEU A 20 -40.62 -57.59 24.25
N LEU A 21 -41.35 -58.48 23.56
CA LEU A 21 -41.06 -58.85 22.17
C LEU A 21 -41.15 -57.64 21.24
N VAL A 22 -42.19 -56.81 21.37
CA VAL A 22 -42.37 -55.60 20.55
C VAL A 22 -41.27 -54.57 20.82
N ILE A 23 -40.88 -54.36 22.08
CA ILE A 23 -39.77 -53.46 22.44
C ILE A 23 -38.45 -53.99 21.86
N PHE A 24 -38.19 -55.29 22.01
CA PHE A 24 -37.01 -55.93 21.44
C PHE A 24 -36.97 -55.80 19.91
N LEU A 25 -38.09 -56.11 19.25
CA LEU A 25 -38.22 -55.97 17.80
C LEU A 25 -38.03 -54.53 17.33
N HIS A 26 -38.60 -53.56 18.04
CA HIS A 26 -38.41 -52.14 17.74
C HIS A 26 -36.93 -51.75 17.82
N PHE A 27 -36.23 -52.16 18.87
CA PHE A 27 -34.82 -51.85 19.05
C PHE A 27 -33.93 -52.55 18.02
N PHE A 28 -34.26 -53.81 17.70
CA PHE A 28 -33.60 -54.58 16.66
C PHE A 28 -33.76 -53.93 15.29
N LEU A 29 -34.98 -53.58 14.89
CA LEU A 29 -35.26 -52.95 13.61
C LEU A 29 -34.64 -51.55 13.51
N LYS A 30 -34.70 -50.76 14.60
CA LYS A 30 -34.05 -49.44 14.69
C LYS A 30 -32.55 -49.52 14.45
N THR A 31 -31.88 -50.45 15.11
CA THR A 31 -30.42 -50.57 15.07
C THR A 31 -29.93 -51.23 13.78
N PHE A 32 -30.61 -52.30 13.36
CA PHE A 32 -30.14 -53.15 12.26
C PHE A 32 -30.66 -52.75 10.88
N PHE A 33 -31.76 -51.99 10.80
CA PHE A 33 -32.39 -51.65 9.53
C PHE A 33 -32.45 -50.14 9.30
N PHE A 34 -33.05 -49.38 10.23
CA PHE A 34 -33.24 -47.94 10.03
C PHE A 34 -31.93 -47.14 10.07
N LEU A 35 -31.06 -47.42 11.04
CA LEU A 35 -29.74 -46.78 11.14
C LEU A 35 -28.86 -46.97 9.89
N PRO A 36 -28.66 -48.21 9.37
CA PRO A 36 -27.86 -48.39 8.16
C PRO A 36 -28.55 -47.82 6.92
N MET A 37 -29.88 -47.87 6.82
CA MET A 37 -30.62 -47.27 5.70
C MET A 37 -30.46 -45.74 5.66
N GLU A 38 -30.55 -45.07 6.81
CA GLU A 38 -30.29 -43.62 6.91
C GLU A 38 -28.85 -43.26 6.54
N ARG A 39 -27.86 -44.08 6.94
CA ARG A 39 -26.46 -43.85 6.58
C ARG A 39 -26.25 -43.91 5.06
N ILE A 40 -26.81 -44.93 4.39
CA ILE A 40 -26.68 -45.10 2.94
C ILE A 40 -27.39 -43.97 2.18
N LEU A 41 -28.57 -43.54 2.64
CA LEU A 41 -29.29 -42.42 2.04
C LEU A 41 -28.51 -41.11 2.20
N ARG A 42 -27.88 -40.88 3.35
CA ARG A 42 -27.02 -39.71 3.61
C ARG A 42 -25.78 -39.75 2.73
N GLU A 43 -25.13 -40.90 2.62
CA GLU A 43 -23.94 -41.08 1.77
C GLU A 43 -24.27 -40.90 0.27
N ARG A 44 -25.43 -41.38 -0.19
CA ARG A 44 -25.92 -41.10 -1.55
C ARG A 44 -26.27 -39.63 -1.74
N HIS A 45 -26.89 -38.99 -0.75
CA HIS A 45 -27.21 -37.57 -0.83
C HIS A 45 -25.94 -36.73 -0.89
N GLU A 46 -24.91 -37.04 -0.09
CA GLU A 46 -23.59 -36.41 -0.16
C GLU A 46 -22.93 -36.63 -1.53
N LYS A 47 -23.01 -37.86 -2.08
CA LYS A 47 -22.43 -38.20 -3.39
C LYS A 47 -23.19 -37.62 -4.58
N SER A 48 -24.51 -37.45 -4.51
CA SER A 48 -25.33 -37.04 -5.67
C SER A 48 -25.90 -35.62 -5.57
N GLY A 49 -26.31 -35.17 -4.38
CA GLY A 49 -26.86 -33.83 -4.12
C GLY A 49 -25.82 -32.87 -3.54
N GLY A 50 -24.99 -33.34 -2.62
CA GLY A 50 -23.93 -32.57 -1.96
C GLY A 50 -22.90 -32.03 -2.94
N SER A 51 -22.65 -32.70 -4.07
CA SER A 51 -21.73 -32.19 -5.10
C SER A 51 -22.12 -30.80 -5.63
N ARG A 52 -23.42 -30.50 -5.80
CA ARG A 52 -23.87 -29.18 -6.25
C ARG A 52 -23.73 -28.12 -5.16
N GLU A 53 -24.04 -28.46 -3.92
CA GLU A 53 -23.91 -27.54 -2.78
C GLU A 53 -22.43 -27.27 -2.45
N HIS A 54 -21.59 -28.30 -2.49
CA HIS A 54 -20.14 -28.19 -2.35
C HIS A 54 -19.51 -27.40 -3.50
N ALA A 55 -19.95 -27.62 -4.76
CA ALA A 55 -19.50 -26.82 -5.90
C ALA A 55 -19.91 -25.35 -5.74
N ALA A 56 -21.16 -25.07 -5.35
CA ALA A 56 -21.62 -23.70 -5.09
C ALA A 56 -20.85 -23.04 -3.94
N ALA A 57 -20.56 -23.78 -2.86
CA ALA A 57 -19.75 -23.30 -1.75
C ALA A 57 -18.29 -23.04 -2.17
N ALA A 58 -17.72 -23.91 -3.01
CA ALA A 58 -16.37 -23.73 -3.56
C ALA A 58 -16.30 -22.52 -4.50
N MET A 59 -17.31 -22.33 -5.36
CA MET A 59 -17.42 -21.16 -6.24
C MET A 59 -17.54 -19.87 -5.43
N ARG A 60 -18.41 -19.83 -4.41
CA ARG A 60 -18.52 -18.66 -3.51
C ARG A 60 -17.18 -18.33 -2.83
N ARG A 61 -16.48 -19.33 -2.31
CA ARG A 61 -15.14 -19.11 -1.71
C ARG A 61 -14.12 -18.61 -2.73
N ALA A 62 -14.20 -19.09 -3.98
CA ALA A 62 -13.33 -18.61 -5.05
C ALA A 62 -13.65 -17.15 -5.41
N GLU A 63 -14.93 -16.80 -5.54
CA GLU A 63 -15.41 -15.43 -5.81
C GLU A 63 -15.03 -14.47 -4.67
N GLU A 64 -15.20 -14.87 -3.42
CA GLU A 64 -14.74 -14.12 -2.24
C GLU A 64 -13.24 -13.84 -2.30
N LYS A 65 -12.43 -14.87 -2.62
CA LYS A 65 -10.98 -14.71 -2.76
C LYS A 65 -10.63 -13.79 -3.92
N VAL A 66 -11.29 -13.91 -5.07
CA VAL A 66 -11.08 -13.00 -6.20
C VAL A 66 -11.41 -11.56 -5.81
N ALA A 67 -12.54 -11.33 -5.13
CA ALA A 67 -12.94 -10.00 -4.67
C ALA A 67 -11.93 -9.40 -3.67
N GLU A 68 -11.42 -10.20 -2.73
CA GLU A 68 -10.34 -9.80 -1.82
C GLU A 68 -9.06 -9.43 -2.57
N TYR A 69 -8.62 -10.26 -3.52
CA TYR A 69 -7.43 -9.99 -4.33
C TYR A 69 -7.58 -8.74 -5.17
N GLU A 70 -8.73 -8.54 -5.81
CA GLU A 70 -8.99 -7.34 -6.60
C GLU A 70 -9.03 -6.08 -5.72
N ALA A 71 -9.62 -6.16 -4.53
CA ALA A 71 -9.63 -5.05 -3.58
C ALA A 71 -8.21 -4.68 -3.14
N ALA A 72 -7.41 -5.68 -2.76
CA ALA A 72 -6.00 -5.48 -2.40
C ALA A 72 -5.18 -4.89 -3.57
N LEU A 73 -5.43 -5.35 -4.80
CA LEU A 73 -4.74 -4.83 -5.99
C LEU A 73 -5.12 -3.38 -6.28
N ARG A 74 -6.40 -3.02 -6.11
CA ARG A 74 -6.87 -1.63 -6.27
C ARG A 74 -6.23 -0.73 -5.23
N GLU A 75 -6.20 -1.15 -3.96
CA GLU A 75 -5.58 -0.39 -2.87
C GLU A 75 -4.07 -0.21 -3.10
N ALA A 76 -3.36 -1.29 -3.44
CA ALA A 76 -1.94 -1.23 -3.77
C ALA A 76 -1.67 -0.27 -4.94
N ARG A 77 -2.52 -0.29 -5.98
CA ARG A 77 -2.41 0.62 -7.11
C ARG A 77 -2.59 2.07 -6.70
N ILE A 78 -3.59 2.37 -5.87
CA ILE A 78 -3.81 3.73 -5.33
C ILE A 78 -2.60 4.18 -4.50
N ALA A 79 -2.08 3.32 -3.64
CA ALA A 79 -0.89 3.62 -2.83
C ALA A 79 0.34 3.94 -3.69
N VAL A 80 0.58 3.15 -4.75
CA VAL A 80 1.68 3.40 -5.69
C VAL A 80 1.52 4.74 -6.38
N TYR A 81 0.31 5.07 -6.88
CA TYR A 81 0.08 6.37 -7.52
C TYR A 81 0.30 7.53 -6.56
N HIS A 82 -0.14 7.40 -5.31
CA HIS A 82 0.04 8.43 -4.29
C HIS A 82 1.53 8.65 -3.98
N GLU A 83 2.32 7.58 -3.81
CA GLU A 83 3.76 7.69 -3.59
C GLU A 83 4.50 8.25 -4.81
N MET A 84 4.10 7.85 -6.03
CA MET A 84 4.66 8.43 -7.26
C MET A 84 4.40 9.93 -7.34
N GLU A 85 3.17 10.37 -7.04
CA GLU A 85 2.82 11.79 -7.05
C GLU A 85 3.59 12.57 -5.99
N LYS A 86 3.70 12.04 -4.77
CA LYS A 86 4.48 12.62 -3.68
C LYS A 86 5.96 12.76 -4.06
N ASN A 87 6.56 11.71 -4.61
CA ASN A 87 7.96 11.73 -5.05
C ASN A 87 8.17 12.72 -6.19
N LYS A 88 7.25 12.77 -7.16
CA LYS A 88 7.32 13.74 -8.26
C LYS A 88 7.28 15.17 -7.74
N ARG A 89 6.34 15.50 -6.85
CA ARG A 89 6.22 16.84 -6.24
C ARG A 89 7.45 17.19 -5.42
N ALA A 90 8.00 16.24 -4.67
CA ALA A 90 9.23 16.45 -3.90
C ALA A 90 10.42 16.74 -4.82
N LEU A 91 10.58 15.98 -5.90
CA LEU A 91 11.65 16.17 -6.88
C LEU A 91 11.52 17.52 -7.61
N GLU A 92 10.31 17.91 -8.02
CA GLU A 92 10.05 19.20 -8.63
C GLU A 92 10.38 20.36 -7.67
N ALA A 93 10.01 20.24 -6.40
CA ALA A 93 10.33 21.23 -5.38
C ALA A 93 11.84 21.33 -5.12
N GLU A 94 12.54 20.20 -5.05
CA GLU A 94 13.98 20.14 -4.87
C GLU A 94 14.71 20.76 -6.07
N GLN A 95 14.31 20.40 -7.28
CA GLN A 95 14.86 20.95 -8.51
C GLN A 95 14.67 22.47 -8.56
N ALA A 96 13.47 22.97 -8.24
CA ALA A 96 13.19 24.40 -8.19
C ALA A 96 14.07 25.11 -7.14
N ALA A 97 14.27 24.49 -5.97
CA ALA A 97 15.14 25.03 -4.93
C ALA A 97 16.61 25.12 -5.38
N HIS A 98 17.14 24.07 -6.01
CA HIS A 98 18.50 24.04 -6.57
C HIS A 98 18.69 25.10 -7.66
N VAL A 99 17.74 25.22 -8.59
CA VAL A 99 17.80 26.25 -9.65
C VAL A 99 17.75 27.65 -9.05
N ALA A 100 16.87 27.89 -8.07
CA ALA A 100 16.78 29.18 -7.39
C ALA A 100 18.07 29.53 -6.63
N GLN A 101 18.70 28.54 -5.97
CA GLN A 101 19.97 28.71 -5.29
C GLN A 101 21.11 29.01 -6.27
N ALA A 102 21.20 28.26 -7.38
CA ALA A 102 22.18 28.50 -8.43
C ALA A 102 22.03 29.91 -9.03
N ARG A 103 20.80 30.36 -9.30
CA ARG A 103 20.52 31.73 -9.75
C ARG A 103 20.99 32.78 -8.75
N ARG A 104 20.63 32.64 -7.47
CA ARG A 104 21.09 33.58 -6.42
C ARG A 104 22.61 33.64 -6.33
N SER A 105 23.29 32.49 -6.43
CA SER A 105 24.75 32.43 -6.42
C SER A 105 25.35 33.10 -7.65
N ALA A 106 24.80 32.86 -8.84
CA ALA A 106 25.27 33.48 -10.07
C ALA A 106 25.05 35.01 -10.04
N GLU A 107 23.89 35.48 -9.57
CA GLU A 107 23.61 36.89 -9.39
C GLU A 107 24.57 37.55 -8.39
N ALA A 108 24.89 36.87 -7.29
CA ALA A 108 25.90 37.34 -6.33
C ALA A 108 27.28 37.45 -7.00
N GLN A 109 27.73 36.41 -7.69
CA GLN A 109 29.02 36.42 -8.41
C GLN A 109 29.09 37.54 -9.45
N VAL A 110 28.01 37.79 -10.20
CA VAL A 110 27.96 38.90 -11.17
C VAL A 110 28.04 40.26 -10.48
N ARG A 111 27.35 40.45 -9.35
CA ARG A 111 27.44 41.70 -8.58
C ARG A 111 28.85 41.91 -8.03
N ASP A 112 29.45 40.87 -7.46
CA ASP A 112 30.79 40.94 -6.87
C ASP A 112 31.85 41.20 -7.95
N ALA A 113 31.75 40.54 -9.11
CA ALA A 113 32.64 40.76 -10.24
C ALA A 113 32.52 42.18 -10.80
N LYS A 114 31.31 42.74 -10.90
CA LYS A 114 31.10 44.14 -11.30
C LYS A 114 31.73 45.10 -10.30
N ALA A 115 31.52 44.88 -9.00
CA ALA A 115 32.11 45.72 -7.96
C ALA A 115 33.65 45.66 -7.98
N SER A 116 34.25 44.48 -8.22
CA SER A 116 35.70 44.34 -8.39
C SER A 116 36.20 45.10 -9.62
N LEU A 117 35.51 44.97 -10.76
CA LEU A 117 35.86 45.68 -11.99
C LEU A 117 35.78 47.20 -11.82
N ASP A 118 34.75 47.72 -11.17
CA ASP A 118 34.61 49.16 -10.92
C ASP A 118 35.74 49.67 -10.01
N ALA A 119 36.11 48.89 -8.98
CA ALA A 119 37.22 49.23 -8.10
C ALA A 119 38.58 49.18 -8.80
N GLU A 120 38.81 48.16 -9.63
CA GLU A 120 40.02 48.01 -10.45
C GLU A 120 40.14 49.13 -11.47
N TYR A 121 39.03 49.49 -12.13
CA TYR A 121 38.98 50.61 -13.08
C TYR A 121 39.34 51.93 -12.39
N ALA A 122 38.72 52.24 -11.25
CA ALA A 122 39.03 53.46 -10.50
C ALA A 122 40.50 53.52 -10.08
N ARG A 123 41.07 52.40 -9.65
CA ARG A 123 42.49 52.30 -9.29
C ARG A 123 43.40 52.53 -10.50
N LEU A 124 43.13 51.85 -11.62
CA LEU A 124 43.92 51.97 -12.85
C LEU A 124 43.83 53.38 -13.43
N SER A 125 42.66 54.01 -13.43
CA SER A 125 42.50 55.40 -13.89
C SER A 125 43.32 56.39 -13.06
N HIS A 126 43.36 56.22 -11.74
CA HIS A 126 44.21 57.04 -10.87
C HIS A 126 45.69 56.83 -11.18
N GLN A 127 46.13 55.56 -11.29
CA GLN A 127 47.52 55.23 -11.61
C GLN A 127 47.95 55.78 -12.98
N LEU A 128 47.08 55.66 -14.00
CA LEU A 128 47.36 56.23 -15.32
C LEU A 128 47.47 57.75 -15.29
N GLY A 129 46.65 58.42 -14.46
CA GLY A 129 46.72 59.87 -14.25
C GLY A 129 48.07 60.28 -13.65
N ASP A 130 48.47 59.62 -12.56
CA ASP A 130 49.76 59.87 -11.89
C ASP A 130 50.95 59.61 -12.83
N GLU A 131 50.89 58.53 -13.61
CA GLU A 131 51.93 58.18 -14.60
C GLU A 131 51.99 59.19 -15.76
N ALA A 132 50.85 59.65 -16.24
CA ALA A 132 50.77 60.65 -17.30
C ALA A 132 51.33 62.02 -16.83
N GLU A 133 51.03 62.44 -15.61
CA GLU A 133 51.57 63.66 -15.01
C GLU A 133 53.09 63.56 -14.84
N ALA A 134 53.58 62.44 -14.28
CA ALA A 134 55.01 62.18 -14.14
C ALA A 134 55.76 62.08 -15.49
N LEU A 135 55.08 61.68 -16.57
CA LEU A 135 55.63 61.69 -17.93
C LEU A 135 55.67 63.11 -18.49
N ALA A 136 54.60 63.88 -18.32
CA ALA A 136 54.52 65.27 -18.77
C ALA A 136 55.60 66.14 -18.11
N ASP A 137 55.81 65.99 -16.80
CA ASP A 137 56.87 66.68 -16.06
C ASP A 137 58.26 66.36 -16.61
N ARG A 138 58.54 65.08 -16.90
CA ARG A 138 59.80 64.67 -17.52
C ARG A 138 59.98 65.28 -18.91
N MET A 139 58.94 65.31 -19.74
CA MET A 139 59.02 65.94 -21.07
C MET A 139 59.24 67.46 -20.96
N ALA A 140 58.58 68.14 -20.02
CA ALA A 140 58.78 69.55 -19.77
C ALA A 140 60.21 69.87 -19.31
N GLU A 141 60.78 69.04 -18.41
CA GLU A 141 62.16 69.19 -17.95
C GLU A 141 63.18 69.01 -19.09
N ILE A 142 62.96 68.03 -19.98
CA ILE A 142 63.80 67.82 -21.18
C ILE A 142 63.73 69.02 -22.13
N LEU A 143 62.53 69.52 -22.42
CA LEU A 143 62.33 70.68 -23.30
C LEU A 143 62.96 71.97 -22.74
N LEU A 144 62.82 72.21 -21.44
CA LEU A 144 63.41 73.38 -20.77
C LEU A 144 64.94 73.31 -20.73
N ARG A 145 65.54 72.13 -20.51
CA ARG A 145 67.00 71.94 -20.59
C ARG A 145 67.55 72.10 -22.01
N GLY A 146 66.82 71.61 -23.02
CA GLY A 146 67.22 71.75 -24.43
C GLY A 146 67.16 73.17 -24.98
N ARG A 147 66.43 74.09 -24.33
CA ARG A 147 66.32 75.50 -24.73
C ARG A 147 67.31 76.43 -24.01
N ALA A 148 67.99 75.94 -22.98
CA ALA A 148 68.98 76.69 -22.20
C ALA A 148 70.43 76.50 -22.71
N ALA A 149 70.61 75.82 -23.85
CA ALA A 149 71.85 75.70 -24.61
C ALA A 149 71.70 76.38 -25.97
#